data_AF-A0A524L8P0-F1
#
_entry.id   AF-A0A524L8P0-F1
#
_cell.length_a   1.000
_cell.length_b   1.000
_cell.length_c   1.000
_cell.angle_alpha   90.00
_cell.angle_beta   90.00
_cell.angle_gamma   90.00
#
_symmetry.space_group_name_H-M   'P 1'
#
loop_
_entity.id
_entity.type
_entity.pdbx_description
1 polymer ?
#
loop_
_entity_poly.entity_id
_entity_poly.type
_entity_poly.pdbx_seq_one_letter_code
_entity_poly.pdbx_strand_id
1 'polypeptide(L)'
;MRTLRFCFDYISNNAYLAWLRLPELRERHDLAIEPVPVLFAGLLEANGQLGPAEIRPKAKWMAKNNLRKAALLGVRLRPPAFHPFRPLLPLRVSSLDLANADREALITGLFRATWSDQLHVSEPEVVSRIADEV
;
A
#
# COMPACT_ATOMS: atom_id res chain seq x y z
N MET A 1 -24.07 -4.39 -7.76
CA MET A 1 -22.69 -4.07 -7.38
C MET A 1 -22.20 -5.00 -6.27
N ARG A 2 -21.11 -5.76 -6.50
CA ARG A 2 -20.47 -6.62 -5.49
C ARG A 2 -19.34 -5.86 -4.80
N THR A 3 -19.09 -6.12 -3.52
CA THR A 3 -17.98 -5.47 -2.80
C THR A 3 -16.74 -6.35 -2.78
N LEU A 4 -15.60 -5.79 -3.21
CA LEU A 4 -14.28 -6.38 -3.06
C LEU A 4 -13.59 -5.73 -1.86
N ARG A 5 -13.37 -6.50 -0.80
CA ARG A 5 -12.58 -6.06 0.36
C ARG A 5 -11.11 -6.16 0.02
N PHE A 6 -10.42 -5.02 0.01
CA PHE A 6 -9.01 -4.92 -0.31
C PHE A 6 -8.21 -4.65 0.98
N CYS A 7 -7.72 -5.72 1.61
CA CYS A 7 -6.85 -5.60 2.77
C CYS A 7 -5.44 -5.17 2.35
N PHE A 8 -4.89 -4.14 2.98
CA PHE A 8 -3.58 -3.61 2.60
C PHE A 8 -2.75 -3.09 3.77
N ASP A 9 -1.43 -3.11 3.59
CA ASP A 9 -0.47 -2.39 4.42
C ASP A 9 0.47 -1.58 3.51
N TYR A 10 0.76 -0.33 3.86
CA TYR A 10 1.68 0.54 3.12
C TYR A 10 3.10 -0.04 3.02
N ILE A 11 3.50 -0.95 3.91
CA ILE A 11 4.78 -1.68 3.81
C ILE A 11 4.81 -2.70 2.65
N SER A 12 3.68 -2.98 1.99
CA SER A 12 3.60 -3.95 0.92
C SER A 12 3.65 -3.31 -0.47
N ASN A 13 4.76 -3.50 -1.18
CA ASN A 13 4.87 -3.16 -2.61
C ASN A 13 3.90 -3.95 -3.51
N ASN A 14 3.51 -5.17 -3.13
CA ASN A 14 2.49 -5.92 -3.87
C ASN A 14 1.12 -5.25 -3.69
N ALA A 15 0.80 -4.77 -2.48
CA ALA A 15 -0.43 -4.01 -2.25
C ALA A 15 -0.45 -2.70 -3.06
N TYR A 16 0.68 -1.98 -3.13
CA TYR A 16 0.78 -0.80 -3.99
C TYR A 16 0.48 -1.11 -5.47
N LEU A 17 1.13 -2.14 -6.03
CA LEU A 17 0.90 -2.53 -7.42
C LEU A 17 -0.55 -2.98 -7.66
N ALA A 18 -1.15 -3.70 -6.70
CA ALA A 18 -2.54 -4.11 -6.79
C ALA A 18 -3.50 -2.92 -6.71
N TRP A 19 -3.26 -1.97 -5.78
CA TRP A 19 -4.05 -0.76 -5.60
C TRP A 19 -4.21 0.03 -6.91
N LEU A 20 -3.10 0.21 -7.64
CA LEU A 20 -3.09 0.92 -8.91
C LEU A 20 -3.91 0.24 -10.02
N ARG A 21 -4.27 -1.04 -9.87
CA ARG A 21 -5.10 -1.79 -10.85
C ARG A 21 -6.55 -1.94 -10.43
N LEU A 22 -6.92 -1.61 -9.19
CA LEU A 22 -8.30 -1.69 -8.72
C LEU A 22 -9.28 -0.83 -9.54
N PRO A 23 -8.93 0.38 -10.03
CA PRO A 23 -9.86 1.17 -10.85
C PRO A 23 -10.32 0.44 -12.13
N GLU A 24 -9.38 -0.20 -12.84
CA GLU A 24 -9.68 -1.01 -14.03
C GLU A 24 -10.55 -2.23 -13.68
N LEU A 25 -10.25 -2.89 -12.55
CA LEU A 25 -11.03 -4.03 -12.09
C LEU A 25 -12.46 -3.65 -11.72
N ARG A 26 -12.63 -2.48 -11.07
CA ARG A 26 -13.93 -1.88 -10.74
C ARG A 26 -14.78 -1.68 -11.98
N GLU A 27 -14.22 -1.04 -13.00
CA GLU A 27 -14.92 -0.75 -14.26
C GLU A 27 -15.30 -2.03 -15.00
N ARG A 28 -14.38 -3.00 -15.08
CA ARG A 28 -14.60 -4.25 -15.82
C ARG A 28 -15.66 -5.17 -15.18
N HIS A 29 -15.85 -5.10 -13.87
CA HIS A 29 -16.60 -6.13 -13.12
C HIS A 29 -17.77 -5.61 -12.25
N ASP A 30 -18.09 -4.31 -12.33
CA ASP A 30 -19.10 -3.64 -11.49
C ASP A 30 -18.87 -3.91 -9.99
N LEU A 31 -17.68 -3.55 -9.51
CA LEU A 31 -17.23 -3.77 -8.13
C LEU A 31 -17.15 -2.47 -7.34
N ALA A 32 -17.68 -2.49 -6.11
CA ALA A 32 -17.31 -1.52 -5.10
C ALA A 32 -16.00 -1.97 -4.44
N ILE A 33 -15.04 -1.07 -4.29
CA ILE A 33 -13.78 -1.36 -3.58
C ILE A 33 -13.91 -0.87 -2.14
N GLU A 34 -13.74 -1.79 -1.18
CA GLU A 34 -13.65 -1.46 0.24
C GLU A 34 -12.18 -1.60 0.67
N PRO A 35 -11.38 -0.52 0.67
CA PRO A 35 -10.04 -0.55 1.24
C PRO A 35 -10.11 -0.76 2.76
N VAL A 36 -9.38 -1.78 3.23
CA VAL A 36 -9.28 -2.16 4.64
C VAL A 36 -7.81 -2.09 5.08
N PRO A 37 -7.39 -1.03 5.78
CA PRO A 37 -6.05 -0.96 6.36
C PRO A 37 -5.84 -2.11 7.36
N VAL A 38 -4.75 -2.86 7.20
CA VAL A 38 -4.33 -3.94 8.12
C VAL A 38 -2.86 -3.77 8.47
N LEU A 39 -2.49 -4.19 9.68
CA LEU A 39 -1.09 -4.20 10.09
C LEU A 39 -0.45 -5.54 9.74
N PHE A 40 0.38 -5.58 8.70
CA PHE A 40 1.00 -6.80 8.19
C PHE A 40 1.87 -7.49 9.24
N ALA A 41 2.61 -6.72 10.04
CA ALA A 41 3.41 -7.27 11.15
C ALA A 41 2.55 -8.04 12.17
N GLY A 42 1.34 -7.54 12.47
CA GLY A 42 0.40 -8.23 13.36
C GLY A 42 -0.13 -9.53 12.76
N LEU A 43 -0.31 -9.60 11.44
CA LEU A 43 -0.68 -10.85 10.75
C LEU A 43 0.45 -11.88 10.80
N LEU A 44 1.70 -11.45 10.67
CA LEU A 44 2.87 -12.32 10.78
C LEU A 44 3.01 -12.90 12.19
N GLU A 45 2.91 -12.04 13.21
CA GLU A 45 2.97 -12.41 14.63
C GLU A 45 1.86 -13.41 14.99
N ALA A 46 0.62 -13.12 14.63
CA ALA A 46 -0.53 -14.00 14.90
C ALA A 46 -0.39 -15.40 14.27
N ASN A 47 0.44 -15.54 13.22
CA ASN A 47 0.68 -16.81 12.53
C ASN A 47 2.08 -17.39 12.79
N GLY A 48 2.88 -16.78 13.67
CA GLY A 48 4.23 -17.28 14.02
C GLY A 48 5.20 -17.36 12.85
N GLN A 49 5.09 -16.47 11.86
CA GLN A 49 5.90 -16.52 10.64
C GLN A 49 6.73 -15.25 10.43
N LEU A 50 7.90 -15.41 9.80
CA LEU A 50 8.71 -14.27 9.35
C LEU A 50 8.12 -13.65 8.07
N GLY A 51 8.32 -12.35 7.90
CA GLY A 51 8.01 -11.66 6.67
C GLY A 51 8.87 -12.15 5.51
N PRO A 52 8.37 -12.12 4.25
CA PRO A 52 9.15 -12.54 3.09
C PRO A 52 10.42 -11.70 2.87
N ALA A 53 10.43 -10.46 3.36
CA ALA A 53 11.59 -9.57 3.31
C ALA A 53 12.74 -10.03 4.23
N GLU A 54 12.44 -10.78 5.29
CA GLU A 54 13.41 -11.28 6.26
C GLU A 54 14.09 -12.56 5.77
N ILE A 55 13.50 -13.25 4.79
CA ILE A 55 14.02 -14.47 4.18
C ILE A 55 14.78 -14.10 2.90
N ARG A 56 16.11 -13.98 2.96
CA ARG A 56 16.95 -13.41 1.88
C ARG A 56 16.64 -13.93 0.45
N PRO A 57 16.48 -15.24 0.18
CA PRO A 57 16.09 -15.71 -1.15
C PRO A 57 14.71 -15.21 -1.61
N LYS A 58 13.72 -15.19 -0.70
CA LYS A 58 12.36 -14.69 -0.97
C LYS A 58 12.38 -13.19 -1.22
N ALA A 59 13.13 -12.42 -0.42
CA ALA A 59 13.30 -10.99 -0.59
C ALA A 59 13.87 -10.63 -1.98
N LYS A 60 14.95 -11.32 -2.40
CA LYS A 60 15.58 -11.10 -3.71
C LYS A 60 14.64 -11.44 -4.87
N TRP A 61 13.90 -12.53 -4.75
CA TRP A 61 12.91 -12.92 -5.76
C TRP A 61 11.77 -11.92 -5.84
N MET A 62 11.19 -11.53 -4.70
CA MET A 62 10.08 -10.59 -4.59
C MET A 62 10.43 -9.23 -5.20
N ALA A 63 11.63 -8.71 -4.90
CA ALA A 63 12.11 -7.46 -5.47
C ALA A 63 12.15 -7.50 -7.01
N LYS A 64 12.76 -8.56 -7.58
CA LYS A 64 12.82 -8.75 -9.04
C LYS A 64 11.43 -8.90 -9.66
N ASN A 65 10.55 -9.68 -9.02
CA ASN A 65 9.20 -9.92 -9.49
C ASN A 65 8.39 -8.62 -9.54
N ASN A 66 8.45 -7.81 -8.49
CA ASN A 66 7.70 -6.56 -8.42
C ASN A 66 8.24 -5.50 -9.38
N LEU A 67 9.56 -5.43 -9.59
CA LEU A 67 10.14 -4.57 -10.63
C LEU A 67 9.67 -4.95 -12.04
N ARG A 68 9.57 -6.25 -12.35
CA ARG A 68 9.02 -6.73 -13.64
C ARG A 68 7.56 -6.36 -13.80
N LYS A 69 6.73 -6.57 -12.76
CA LYS A 69 5.33 -6.15 -12.77
C LYS A 69 5.20 -4.65 -12.98
N ALA A 70 5.98 -3.85 -12.27
CA ALA A 70 5.97 -2.40 -12.41
C ALA A 70 6.30 -1.97 -13.85
N ALA A 71 7.32 -2.58 -14.47
CA ALA A 71 7.67 -2.32 -15.88
C ALA A 71 6.53 -2.70 -16.85
N LEU A 72 5.92 -3.88 -16.67
CA LEU A 72 4.79 -4.33 -17.50
C LEU A 72 3.55 -3.43 -17.36
N LEU A 73 3.34 -2.85 -16.17
CA LEU A 73 2.19 -2.00 -15.87
C LEU A 73 2.45 -0.52 -16.17
N GLY A 74 3.67 -0.13 -16.60
CA GLY A 74 4.06 1.27 -16.79
C GLY A 74 4.09 2.08 -15.49
N VAL A 75 4.24 1.44 -14.34
CA VAL A 75 4.21 2.06 -13.02
C VAL A 75 5.63 2.33 -12.54
N ARG A 76 5.85 3.53 -11.98
CA ARG A 76 7.08 3.85 -11.25
C ARG A 76 7.08 3.13 -9.90
N LEU A 77 8.06 2.24 -9.71
CA LEU A 77 8.29 1.56 -8.43
C LEU A 77 9.71 1.86 -7.94
N ARG A 78 9.81 2.70 -6.91
CA ARG A 78 11.04 3.05 -6.21
C ARG A 78 10.90 2.64 -4.74
N PRO A 79 11.62 1.60 -4.28
CA PRO A 79 11.60 1.21 -2.88
C PRO A 79 11.94 2.40 -1.97
N PRO A 80 11.26 2.57 -0.82
CA PRO A 80 11.57 3.65 0.10
C PRO A 80 12.98 3.46 0.68
N ALA A 81 13.70 4.55 0.89
CA ALA A 81 15.05 4.53 1.48
C ALA A 81 15.06 3.97 2.91
N PHE A 82 13.91 4.05 3.59
CA PHE A 82 13.72 3.71 5.00
C PHE A 82 13.02 2.36 5.20
N HIS A 83 13.09 1.43 4.23
CA HIS A 83 12.46 0.12 4.37
C HIS A 83 13.28 -0.83 5.27
N PRO A 84 12.67 -1.50 6.27
CA PRO A 84 11.28 -1.40 6.71
C PRO A 84 11.01 -0.17 7.60
N PHE A 85 9.81 0.40 7.49
CA PHE A 85 9.34 1.52 8.31
C PHE A 85 8.10 1.11 9.13
N ARG A 86 7.67 1.94 10.08
CA ARG A 86 6.45 1.70 10.88
C ARG A 86 5.23 2.28 10.15
N PRO A 87 4.32 1.46 9.58
CA PRO A 87 3.18 1.95 8.80
C PRO A 87 1.97 2.33 9.66
N LEU A 88 2.08 2.27 10.99
CA LEU A 88 0.93 2.35 11.89
C LEU A 88 0.19 3.69 11.81
N LEU A 89 0.91 4.81 11.74
CA LEU A 89 0.31 6.14 11.59
C LEU A 89 -0.52 6.26 10.30
N PRO A 90 0.04 6.05 9.09
CA PRO A 90 -0.72 6.19 7.86
C PRO A 90 -1.86 5.19 7.76
N LEU A 91 -1.72 3.97 8.31
CA LEU A 91 -2.82 3.01 8.40
C LEU A 91 -3.98 3.54 9.24
N ARG A 92 -3.70 4.10 10.42
CA ARG A 92 -4.73 4.68 11.31
C ARG A 92 -5.44 5.87 10.68
N VAL A 93 -4.70 6.78 10.03
CA VAL A 93 -5.30 7.92 9.34
C VAL A 93 -6.22 7.44 8.20
N SER A 94 -5.82 6.38 7.49
CA SER A 94 -6.65 5.77 6.44
C SER A 94 -7.88 5.00 6.96
N SER A 95 -7.97 4.78 8.27
CA SER A 95 -9.12 4.15 8.94
C SER A 95 -10.12 5.16 9.51
N LEU A 96 -9.85 6.47 9.37
CA LEU A 96 -10.79 7.51 9.78
C LEU A 96 -12.07 7.46 8.93
N ASP A 97 -13.15 7.99 9.49
CA ASP A 97 -14.41 8.14 8.79
C ASP A 97 -14.29 9.30 7.79
N LEU A 98 -14.00 8.96 6.54
CA LEU A 98 -13.79 9.89 5.42
C LEU A 98 -14.76 9.53 4.30
N ALA A 99 -15.13 10.53 3.50
CA ALA A 99 -15.82 10.27 2.25
C ALA A 99 -14.99 9.30 1.39
N ASN A 100 -15.66 8.43 0.63
CA ASN A 100 -14.96 7.39 -0.13
C ASN A 100 -13.93 7.96 -1.11
N ALA A 101 -14.22 9.12 -1.73
CA ALA A 101 -13.29 9.79 -2.63
C ALA A 101 -12.01 10.25 -1.90
N ASP A 102 -12.16 10.94 -0.77
CA ASP A 102 -11.04 11.44 0.04
C ASP A 102 -10.21 10.28 0.60
N ARG A 103 -10.87 9.20 1.04
CA ARG A 103 -10.19 7.98 1.49
C ARG A 103 -9.37 7.33 0.37
N GLU A 104 -9.93 7.21 -0.83
CA GLU A 104 -9.22 6.68 -2.01
C GLU A 104 -8.04 7.59 -2.40
N ALA A 105 -8.22 8.91 -2.36
CA ALA A 105 -7.19 9.89 -2.67
C ALA A 105 -6.03 9.81 -1.65
N LEU A 106 -6.36 9.75 -0.35
CA LEU A 106 -5.40 9.65 0.75
C LEU A 106 -4.56 8.37 0.63
N ILE A 107 -5.22 7.23 0.42
CA ILE A 107 -4.55 5.94 0.27
C ILE A 107 -3.62 5.97 -0.95
N THR A 108 -4.09 6.55 -2.06
CA THR A 108 -3.28 6.71 -3.28
C THR A 108 -2.05 7.59 -3.03
N GLY A 109 -2.22 8.71 -2.33
CA GLY A 109 -1.15 9.63 -1.96
C GLY A 109 -0.10 8.95 -1.08
N LEU A 110 -0.53 8.28 0.00
CA LEU A 110 0.37 7.58 0.93
C LEU A 110 1.12 6.42 0.27
N PHE A 111 0.46 5.67 -0.61
CA PHE A 111 1.13 4.63 -1.39
C PHE A 111 2.18 5.19 -2.35
N ARG A 112 1.86 6.28 -3.08
CA ARG A 112 2.81 6.94 -3.98
C ARG A 112 3.99 7.55 -3.23
N ALA A 113 3.72 8.25 -2.13
CA ALA A 113 4.73 8.78 -1.23
C ALA A 113 5.73 7.69 -0.81
N THR A 114 5.22 6.51 -0.46
CA THR A 114 6.05 5.35 -0.05
C THR A 114 6.82 4.73 -1.22
N TRP A 115 6.16 4.39 -2.32
CA TRP A 115 6.68 3.47 -3.34
C TRP A 115 7.04 4.11 -4.68
N SER A 116 6.86 5.42 -4.83
CA SER A 116 7.28 6.20 -6.00
C SER A 116 8.22 7.34 -5.62
N ASP A 117 7.91 8.01 -4.51
CA ASP A 117 8.52 9.29 -4.15
C ASP A 117 9.50 9.16 -2.99
N GLN A 118 9.61 7.96 -2.39
CA GLN A 118 10.57 7.58 -1.36
C GLN A 118 10.51 8.43 -0.08
N LEU A 119 9.32 8.94 0.24
CA LEU A 119 9.05 9.72 1.44
C LEU A 119 8.83 8.79 2.66
N HIS A 120 9.19 9.28 3.84
CA HIS A 120 9.03 8.53 5.08
C HIS A 120 7.65 8.76 5.70
N VAL A 121 6.68 7.91 5.34
CA VAL A 121 5.29 8.02 5.84
C VAL A 121 5.10 7.59 7.30
N SER A 122 6.17 7.40 8.07
CA SER A 122 6.08 7.29 9.54
C SER A 122 6.18 8.66 10.22
N GLU A 123 6.66 9.67 9.51
CA GLU A 123 6.76 11.05 10.00
C GLU A 123 5.38 11.73 9.92
N PRO A 124 4.86 12.28 11.04
CA PRO A 124 3.57 12.95 11.06
C PRO A 124 3.44 14.07 10.03
N GLU A 125 4.50 14.83 9.78
CA GLU A 125 4.52 15.95 8.85
C GLU A 125 4.32 15.47 7.40
N VAL A 126 4.88 14.31 7.05
CA VAL A 126 4.69 13.71 5.71
C VAL A 126 3.24 13.26 5.55
N VAL A 127 2.67 12.61 6.56
CA VAL A 127 1.28 12.13 6.54
C VAL A 127 0.30 13.30 6.52
N SER A 128 0.51 14.33 7.34
CA SER A 128 -0.32 15.55 7.39
C SER A 128 -0.35 16.22 6.03
N ARG A 129 0.81 16.48 5.42
CA ARG A 129 0.88 17.12 4.11
C ARG A 129 0.09 16.37 3.04
N ILE A 130 0.17 15.04 3.02
CA ILE A 130 -0.59 14.21 2.07
C ILE A 130 -2.09 14.24 2.39
N ALA A 131 -2.47 14.30 3.67
CA ALA A 131 -3.86 14.42 4.09
C ALA A 131 -4.46 15.82 3.83
N ASP A 132 -3.64 16.86 3.76
CA ASP A 132 -4.07 18.22 3.41
C ASP A 132 -4.28 18.40 1.89
N GLU A 133 -3.80 17.45 1.07
CA GLU A 133 -3.93 17.44 -0.40
C GLU A 133 -5.20 16.73 -0.89
N VAL A 134 -5.98 16.13 0.01
CA VAL A 134 -7.22 15.39 -0.31
C VAL A 134 -8.46 16.18 0.07
#